data_AF-A0AAE3GYW3-F1
#
_entry.id   AF-A0AAE3GYW3-F1
#
_cell.length_a   1.000
_cell.length_b   1.000
_cell.length_c   1.000
_cell.angle_alpha   90.00
_cell.angle_beta   90.00
_cell.angle_gamma   90.00
#
_symmetry.space_group_name_H-M   'P 1'
#
loop_
_entity.id
_entity.type
_entity.pdbx_description
1 polymer ?
#
loop_
_entity_poly.entity_id
_entity_poly.type
_entity_poly.pdbx_seq_one_letter_code
_entity_poly.pdbx_strand_id
1 'polypeptide(L)'
;MSSQPNRPLRIELIVSASRPELLQGLDVWLRLGLLSDIQVKRISQTYLSCLLPELVVTPPAPIRRISHPREIETPIPTPTLSPLPLSGIWQSFQDELSVRWLLFLGVFLVVVSSGVLAATQWQNFPPAGQYGVLWGYTIIFFGIGIWARNKQNLKLTSQTLELVALLLVPVNFWAMDSFGLWRYFWEWIVVIVAAFSLTGIILFNQAIRDDSSRFTSRTSLMLCLGYLHWGWHFSGMPLLAVYLGVIGTTIFLPQSRSRGRGGNGADVEEG
;
A
#
# COMPACT_ATOMS: atom_id res chain seq x y z
N MET A 1 -45.68 -1.81 15.69
CA MET A 1 -45.19 -1.64 14.31
C MET A 1 -44.29 -2.83 14.00
N SER A 2 -44.76 -3.78 13.18
CA SER A 2 -44.05 -5.05 12.89
C SER A 2 -43.12 -4.87 11.70
N SER A 3 -41.83 -4.66 11.94
CA SER A 3 -40.78 -4.75 10.92
C SER A 3 -40.52 -6.22 10.57
N GLN A 4 -41.00 -6.66 9.40
CA GLN A 4 -40.68 -7.99 8.86
C GLN A 4 -39.23 -8.01 8.34
N PRO A 5 -38.32 -8.83 8.89
CA PRO A 5 -36.88 -8.75 8.62
C PRO A 5 -36.40 -9.52 7.38
N ASN A 6 -37.29 -9.98 6.49
CA ASN A 6 -36.92 -10.96 5.47
C ASN A 6 -37.62 -10.76 4.11
N ARG A 7 -37.64 -9.53 3.59
CA ARG A 7 -38.14 -9.27 2.23
C ARG A 7 -36.99 -9.40 1.22
N PRO A 8 -37.05 -10.32 0.23
CA PRO A 8 -36.03 -10.38 -0.81
C PRO A 8 -36.08 -9.10 -1.66
N LEU A 9 -34.95 -8.39 -1.73
CA LEU A 9 -34.78 -7.19 -2.54
C LEU A 9 -34.27 -7.59 -3.94
N ARG A 10 -35.05 -7.26 -4.98
CA ARG A 10 -34.66 -7.49 -6.38
C ARG A 10 -34.00 -6.23 -6.91
N ILE A 11 -32.71 -6.33 -7.23
CA ILE A 11 -31.91 -5.27 -7.85
C ILE A 11 -31.74 -5.63 -9.33
N GLU A 12 -32.26 -4.81 -10.23
CA GLU A 12 -32.07 -4.97 -11.67
C GLU A 12 -30.96 -4.02 -12.13
N LEU A 13 -29.86 -4.58 -12.63
CA LEU A 13 -28.68 -3.84 -13.07
C LEU A 13 -28.40 -4.18 -14.53
N ILE A 14 -28.36 -3.16 -15.39
CA ILE A 14 -28.00 -3.32 -16.81
C ILE A 14 -26.51 -2.98 -16.94
N VAL A 15 -25.68 -3.97 -17.27
CA VAL A 15 -24.25 -3.78 -17.45
C VAL A 15 -23.79 -4.48 -18.72
N SER A 16 -22.83 -3.88 -19.43
CA SER A 16 -22.20 -4.48 -20.59
C SER A 16 -21.28 -5.63 -20.17
N ALA A 17 -21.49 -6.82 -20.75
CA ALA A 17 -20.70 -8.04 -20.48
C ALA A 17 -19.23 -7.95 -20.91
N SER A 18 -18.86 -6.93 -21.69
CA SER A 18 -17.51 -6.74 -22.26
C SER A 18 -16.49 -6.13 -21.29
N ARG A 19 -16.89 -5.81 -20.05
CA ARG A 19 -16.03 -5.12 -19.07
C ARG A 19 -15.42 -6.09 -18.04
N PRO A 20 -14.09 -6.16 -17.90
CA PRO A 20 -13.44 -7.05 -16.94
C PRO A 20 -13.75 -6.69 -15.48
N GLU A 21 -14.11 -5.43 -15.20
CA GLU A 21 -14.46 -4.96 -13.86
C GLU A 21 -15.74 -5.61 -13.32
N LEU A 22 -16.62 -6.10 -14.21
CA LEU A 22 -17.86 -6.80 -13.83
C LEU A 22 -17.55 -8.14 -13.14
N LEU A 23 -16.56 -8.89 -13.64
CA LEU A 23 -16.12 -10.14 -13.02
C LEU A 23 -15.52 -9.88 -11.62
N GLN A 24 -14.77 -8.79 -11.47
CA GLN A 24 -14.21 -8.37 -10.19
C GLN A 24 -15.30 -7.98 -9.19
N GLY A 25 -16.32 -7.23 -9.62
CA GLY A 25 -17.46 -6.87 -8.77
C GLY A 25 -18.26 -8.10 -8.31
N LEU A 26 -18.42 -9.09 -9.19
CA LEU A 26 -19.14 -10.32 -8.90
C LEU A 26 -18.40 -11.21 -7.88
N ASP A 27 -17.06 -11.25 -7.93
CA ASP A 27 -16.22 -11.89 -6.89
C ASP A 27 -16.38 -11.19 -5.53
N VAL A 28 -16.40 -9.86 -5.50
CA VAL A 28 -16.61 -9.09 -4.26
C VAL A 28 -17.98 -9.39 -3.65
N TRP A 29 -19.04 -9.48 -4.46
CA TRP A 29 -20.38 -9.81 -3.97
C TRP A 29 -20.51 -11.24 -3.46
N LEU A 30 -19.76 -12.19 -4.03
CA LEU A 30 -19.64 -13.55 -3.51
C LEU A 30 -18.91 -13.56 -2.15
N ARG A 31 -17.79 -12.83 -2.02
CA ARG A 31 -17.06 -12.70 -0.74
C ARG A 31 -17.89 -12.06 0.37
N LEU A 32 -18.78 -11.14 0.02
CA LEU A 32 -19.69 -10.48 0.96
C LEU A 32 -20.90 -11.36 1.35
N GLY A 33 -21.05 -12.54 0.75
CA GLY A 33 -22.18 -13.45 1.02
C GLY A 33 -23.52 -12.96 0.47
N LEU A 34 -23.50 -11.92 -0.39
CA LEU A 34 -24.69 -11.37 -1.04
C LEU A 34 -25.14 -12.25 -2.21
N LEU A 35 -24.22 -13.01 -2.79
CA LEU A 35 -24.46 -13.97 -3.87
C LEU A 35 -23.96 -15.36 -3.47
N SER A 36 -24.71 -16.38 -3.87
CA SER A 36 -24.30 -17.79 -3.79
C SER A 36 -23.61 -18.25 -5.08
N ASP A 37 -22.76 -19.27 -4.98
CA ASP A 37 -22.10 -19.89 -6.14
C ASP A 37 -23.09 -20.32 -7.24
N ILE A 38 -24.29 -20.75 -6.85
CA ILE A 38 -25.36 -21.17 -7.76
C ILE A 38 -25.89 -19.98 -8.57
N GLN A 39 -26.05 -18.82 -7.94
CA GLN A 39 -26.50 -17.59 -8.60
C GLN A 39 -25.43 -17.06 -9.57
N VAL A 40 -24.17 -17.09 -9.16
CA VAL A 40 -23.03 -16.71 -10.02
C VAL A 40 -22.95 -17.60 -11.25
N LYS A 41 -23.04 -18.93 -11.06
CA LYS A 41 -23.02 -19.89 -12.16
C LYS A 41 -24.16 -19.64 -13.15
N ARG A 42 -25.38 -19.38 -12.65
CA ARG A 42 -26.53 -19.05 -13.49
C ARG A 42 -26.29 -17.78 -14.32
N ILE A 43 -25.80 -16.71 -13.69
CA ILE A 43 -25.49 -15.45 -14.39
C ILE A 43 -24.42 -15.68 -15.47
N SER A 44 -23.37 -16.43 -15.18
CA SER A 44 -22.31 -16.71 -16.16
C SER A 44 -22.84 -17.49 -17.38
N GLN A 45 -23.73 -18.45 -17.17
CA GLN A 45 -24.33 -19.26 -18.24
C GLN A 45 -25.40 -18.51 -19.05
N THR A 46 -26.03 -17.50 -18.47
CA THR A 46 -27.09 -16.75 -19.16
C THR A 46 -26.55 -15.54 -19.90
N TYR A 47 -25.56 -14.84 -19.33
CA TYR A 47 -25.14 -13.52 -19.82
C TYR A 47 -23.66 -13.42 -20.21
N LEU A 48 -22.80 -14.35 -19.79
CA LEU A 48 -21.34 -14.28 -20.03
C LEU A 48 -20.82 -15.40 -20.95
N SER A 49 -21.67 -16.33 -21.38
CA SER A 49 -21.32 -17.36 -22.35
C SER A 49 -21.75 -16.97 -23.76
N CYS A 50 -20.81 -17.01 -24.70
CA CYS A 50 -21.12 -17.03 -26.13
C CYS A 50 -21.41 -18.47 -26.57
N LEU A 51 -22.34 -18.66 -27.51
CA LEU A 51 -22.43 -19.92 -28.25
C LEU A 51 -21.13 -20.07 -29.07
N LEU A 52 -20.41 -21.16 -28.85
CA LEU A 52 -19.24 -21.52 -29.64
C LEU A 52 -19.69 -21.69 -31.11
N PRO A 53 -19.03 -21.06 -32.10
CA PRO A 53 -19.41 -21.22 -33.50
C PRO A 53 -19.39 -22.70 -33.88
N GLU A 54 -20.55 -23.21 -34.30
CA GLU A 54 -20.69 -24.58 -34.75
C GLU A 54 -19.87 -24.74 -36.03
N LEU A 55 -18.89 -25.66 -35.99
CA LEU A 55 -18.10 -26.04 -37.14
C LEU A 55 -19.08 -26.57 -38.21
N VAL A 56 -19.26 -25.79 -39.28
CA VAL A 56 -20.07 -26.19 -40.44
C VAL A 56 -19.41 -27.42 -41.07
N VAL A 57 -19.87 -28.60 -40.68
CA VAL A 57 -19.60 -29.84 -41.40
C VAL A 57 -20.55 -29.86 -42.59
N THR A 58 -20.06 -29.42 -43.75
CA THR A 58 -20.76 -29.53 -45.03
C THR A 58 -21.02 -31.00 -45.37
N PRO A 59 -22.27 -31.44 -45.59
CA PRO A 59 -22.58 -32.79 -46.05
C PRO A 59 -22.11 -33.03 -47.50
N PRO A 60 -21.82 -34.29 -47.90
CA PRO A 60 -21.15 -34.61 -49.15
C PRO A 60 -22.09 -34.57 -50.35
N ALA A 61 -21.67 -33.86 -51.41
CA ALA A 61 -22.26 -33.95 -52.75
C ALA A 61 -21.32 -34.78 -53.68
N PRO A 62 -21.86 -35.43 -54.72
CA PRO A 62 -21.36 -36.70 -55.24
C PRO A 62 -20.07 -36.61 -56.07
N ILE A 63 -19.30 -37.68 -55.94
CA ILE A 63 -18.00 -38.00 -56.53
C ILE A 63 -17.95 -37.67 -58.03
N ARG A 64 -17.05 -36.74 -58.41
CA ARG A 64 -16.56 -36.60 -59.78
C ARG A 64 -15.16 -37.21 -59.86
N ARG A 65 -15.05 -38.32 -60.57
CA ARG A 65 -13.81 -39.06 -60.84
C ARG A 65 -12.72 -38.13 -61.37
N ILE A 66 -11.55 -38.16 -60.72
CA ILE A 66 -10.28 -37.80 -61.34
C ILE A 66 -9.29 -38.94 -61.08
N SER A 67 -8.55 -39.24 -62.12
CA SER A 67 -7.62 -40.33 -62.40
C SER A 67 -6.49 -40.52 -61.37
N HIS A 68 -5.96 -41.75 -61.31
CA HIS A 68 -4.77 -42.25 -60.58
C HIS A 68 -3.48 -41.40 -60.73
N PRO A 69 -2.32 -41.81 -60.14
CA PRO A 69 -2.01 -42.02 -58.72
C PRO A 69 -0.70 -41.28 -58.35
N ARG A 70 -0.59 -40.64 -57.18
CA ARG A 70 0.74 -40.32 -56.63
C ARG A 70 0.73 -40.42 -55.12
N GLU A 71 1.27 -41.53 -54.67
CA GLU A 71 1.84 -41.74 -53.36
C GLU A 71 2.77 -40.56 -53.05
N ILE A 72 2.34 -39.73 -52.10
CA ILE A 72 3.22 -38.88 -51.32
C ILE A 72 2.81 -39.14 -49.87
N GLU A 73 3.77 -39.71 -49.16
CA GLU A 73 3.74 -40.08 -47.77
C GLU A 73 3.01 -39.04 -46.93
N THR A 74 2.16 -39.54 -46.04
CA THR A 74 1.58 -38.79 -44.94
C THR A 74 2.67 -38.60 -43.88
N PRO A 75 3.24 -37.41 -43.63
CA PRO A 75 3.60 -37.09 -42.27
C PRO A 75 2.29 -36.72 -41.59
N ILE A 76 1.76 -37.65 -40.81
CA ILE A 76 0.80 -37.32 -39.77
C ILE A 76 1.43 -36.15 -38.99
N PRO A 77 0.83 -34.94 -38.97
CA PRO A 77 1.23 -33.95 -38.00
C PRO A 77 0.76 -34.51 -36.66
N THR A 78 1.67 -35.19 -35.98
CA THR A 78 1.56 -35.49 -34.56
C THR A 78 1.12 -34.18 -33.90
N PRO A 79 -0.01 -34.14 -33.19
CA PRO A 79 -0.39 -32.95 -32.45
C PRO A 79 0.70 -32.70 -31.42
N THR A 80 1.58 -31.74 -31.72
CA THR A 80 2.50 -31.20 -30.73
C THR A 80 1.62 -30.59 -29.65
N LEU A 81 1.44 -31.35 -28.57
CA LEU A 81 0.97 -30.87 -27.29
C LEU A 81 1.73 -29.59 -26.99
N SER A 82 1.08 -28.45 -27.18
CA SER A 82 1.56 -27.18 -26.69
C SER A 82 1.86 -27.38 -25.20
N PRO A 83 3.12 -27.26 -24.75
CA PRO A 83 3.38 -27.29 -23.33
C PRO A 83 2.63 -26.12 -22.71
N LEU A 84 1.99 -26.40 -21.57
CA LEU A 84 1.34 -25.42 -20.71
C LEU A 84 2.12 -24.09 -20.73
N PRO A 85 1.48 -22.95 -21.04
CA PRO A 85 2.15 -21.64 -21.08
C PRO A 85 2.71 -21.22 -19.70
N LEU A 86 2.42 -21.97 -18.64
CA LEU A 86 2.91 -21.73 -17.28
C LEU A 86 4.40 -22.00 -17.10
N SER A 87 5.02 -22.89 -17.88
CA SER A 87 6.48 -23.13 -17.78
C SER A 87 7.30 -21.96 -18.35
N GLY A 88 6.86 -21.41 -19.49
CA GLY A 88 7.53 -20.27 -20.14
C GLY A 88 7.48 -18.98 -19.32
N ILE A 89 6.38 -18.74 -18.60
CA ILE A 89 6.27 -17.60 -17.70
C ILE A 89 7.20 -17.79 -16.50
N TRP A 90 7.27 -18.99 -15.91
CA TRP A 90 8.19 -19.25 -14.79
C TRP A 90 9.67 -19.14 -15.19
N GLN A 91 10.03 -19.56 -16.40
CA GLN A 91 11.39 -19.44 -16.94
C GLN A 91 11.74 -17.99 -17.31
N SER A 92 10.84 -17.23 -17.97
CA SER A 92 11.11 -15.81 -18.24
C SER A 92 11.11 -14.98 -16.95
N PHE A 93 10.29 -15.34 -15.96
CA PHE A 93 10.37 -14.77 -14.63
C PHE A 93 11.67 -15.16 -13.94
N GLN A 94 12.14 -16.41 -13.97
CA GLN A 94 13.42 -16.78 -13.35
C GLN A 94 14.62 -16.09 -14.02
N ASP A 95 14.62 -15.97 -15.34
CA ASP A 95 15.71 -15.32 -16.07
C ASP A 95 15.74 -13.80 -15.80
N GLU A 96 14.58 -13.13 -15.72
CA GLU A 96 14.52 -11.70 -15.38
C GLU A 96 14.65 -11.41 -13.88
N LEU A 97 14.07 -12.27 -13.03
CA LEU A 97 14.11 -12.17 -11.57
C LEU A 97 15.53 -12.44 -11.10
N SER A 98 16.22 -13.46 -11.61
CA SER A 98 17.61 -13.77 -11.26
C SER A 98 18.54 -12.59 -11.52
N VAL A 99 18.59 -12.04 -12.74
CA VAL A 99 19.59 -11.01 -13.06
C VAL A 99 19.34 -9.71 -12.29
N ARG A 100 18.10 -9.23 -12.25
CA ARG A 100 17.76 -7.96 -11.57
C ARG A 100 17.73 -8.10 -10.05
N TRP A 101 17.26 -9.23 -9.50
CA TRP A 101 17.32 -9.46 -8.06
C TRP A 101 18.71 -9.82 -7.57
N LEU A 102 19.54 -10.52 -8.35
CA LEU A 102 20.94 -10.79 -7.96
C LEU A 102 21.76 -9.51 -7.99
N LEU A 103 21.51 -8.62 -8.96
CA LEU A 103 22.10 -7.28 -8.97
C LEU A 103 21.60 -6.45 -7.77
N PHE A 104 20.30 -6.47 -7.48
CA PHE A 104 19.74 -5.82 -6.29
C PHE A 104 20.31 -6.39 -4.99
N LEU A 105 20.45 -7.72 -4.88
CA LEU A 105 21.02 -8.41 -3.74
C LEU A 105 22.51 -8.07 -3.57
N GLY A 106 23.26 -7.98 -4.67
CA GLY A 106 24.65 -7.53 -4.67
C GLY A 106 24.79 -6.09 -4.17
N VAL A 107 23.98 -5.17 -4.68
CA VAL A 107 23.95 -3.78 -4.20
C VAL A 107 23.52 -3.72 -2.73
N PHE A 108 22.50 -4.49 -2.35
CA PHE A 108 22.05 -4.57 -0.96
C PHE A 108 23.17 -5.07 -0.04
N LEU A 109 23.90 -6.11 -0.43
CA LEU A 109 25.02 -6.63 0.33
C LEU A 109 26.15 -5.60 0.48
N VAL A 110 26.47 -4.86 -0.59
CA VAL A 110 27.45 -3.76 -0.54
C VAL A 110 26.99 -2.65 0.41
N VAL A 111 25.71 -2.26 0.36
CA VAL A 111 25.13 -1.25 1.24
C VAL A 111 25.12 -1.70 2.70
N VAL A 112 24.72 -2.95 2.98
CA VAL A 112 24.75 -3.51 4.33
C VAL A 112 26.18 -3.61 4.84
N SER A 113 27.12 -4.06 4.02
CA SER A 113 28.54 -4.11 4.40
C SER A 113 29.10 -2.73 4.72
N SER A 114 28.72 -1.70 3.95
CA SER A 114 29.07 -0.31 4.24
C SER A 114 28.44 0.18 5.54
N GLY A 115 27.17 -0.16 5.79
CA GLY A 115 26.48 0.16 7.05
C GLY A 115 27.11 -0.51 8.26
N VAL A 116 27.49 -1.78 8.16
CA VAL A 116 28.21 -2.51 9.21
C VAL A 116 29.58 -1.88 9.46
N LEU A 117 30.33 -1.52 8.42
CA LEU A 117 31.59 -0.80 8.55
C LEU A 117 31.40 0.56 9.26
N ALA A 118 30.40 1.33 8.87
CA ALA A 118 30.06 2.59 9.53
C ALA A 118 29.71 2.39 11.01
N ALA A 119 28.98 1.32 11.35
CA ALA A 119 28.66 0.96 12.73
C ALA A 119 29.88 0.51 13.54
N THR A 120 30.83 -0.22 12.93
CA THR A 120 32.08 -0.62 13.63
C THR A 120 33.00 0.56 13.91
N GLN A 121 32.94 1.62 13.08
CA GLN A 121 33.72 2.83 13.25
C GLN A 121 32.95 3.97 13.93
N TRP A 122 31.81 3.66 14.56
CA TRP A 122 30.87 4.65 15.08
C TRP A 122 31.50 5.71 15.99
N GLN A 123 32.44 5.30 16.86
CA GLN A 123 33.14 6.21 17.79
C GLN A 123 34.11 7.16 17.08
N ASN A 124 34.61 6.80 15.90
CA ASN A 124 35.55 7.60 15.13
C ASN A 124 34.85 8.62 14.22
N PHE A 125 33.53 8.54 14.08
CA PHE A 125 32.76 9.52 13.31
C PHE A 125 32.40 10.75 14.14
N PRO A 126 32.43 11.95 13.55
CA PRO A 126 31.90 13.14 14.18
C PRO A 126 30.39 12.98 14.45
N PRO A 127 29.81 13.76 15.39
CA PRO A 127 28.39 13.67 15.74
C PRO A 127 27.45 13.79 14.54
N ALA A 128 27.75 14.68 13.59
CA ALA A 128 27.04 14.77 12.32
C ALA A 128 27.06 13.49 11.47
N GLY A 129 28.16 12.74 11.47
CA GLY A 129 28.27 11.47 10.74
C GLY A 129 27.41 10.37 11.38
N GLN A 130 27.44 10.27 12.71
CA GLN A 130 26.61 9.33 13.47
C GLN A 130 25.12 9.60 13.22
N TYR A 131 24.70 10.86 13.29
CA TYR A 131 23.34 11.25 12.95
C TYR A 131 23.00 10.99 11.48
N GLY A 132 23.93 11.28 10.56
CA GLY A 132 23.76 11.10 9.13
C GLY A 132 23.40 9.65 8.73
N VAL A 133 23.93 8.66 9.45
CA VAL A 133 23.55 7.25 9.24
C VAL A 133 22.07 7.02 9.58
N LEU A 134 21.61 7.48 10.74
CA LEU A 134 20.20 7.36 11.14
C LEU A 134 19.26 8.07 10.16
N TRP A 135 19.61 9.30 9.78
CA TRP A 135 18.87 10.09 8.82
C TRP A 135 18.81 9.40 7.44
N GLY A 136 19.94 8.86 6.99
CA GLY A 136 20.05 8.11 5.73
C GLY A 136 19.13 6.89 5.71
N TYR A 137 19.11 6.09 6.77
CA TYR A 137 18.19 4.95 6.87
C TYR A 137 16.72 5.40 6.81
N THR A 138 16.39 6.53 7.44
CA THR A 138 15.02 7.06 7.44
C THR A 138 14.57 7.41 6.02
N ILE A 139 15.43 8.07 5.24
CA ILE A 139 15.16 8.39 3.82
C ILE A 139 15.04 7.12 2.98
N ILE A 140 15.94 6.16 3.16
CA ILE A 140 15.93 4.90 2.41
C ILE A 140 14.64 4.12 2.68
N PHE A 141 14.27 3.96 3.96
CA PHE A 141 13.03 3.27 4.33
C PHE A 141 11.80 3.97 3.77
N PHE A 142 11.76 5.29 3.80
CA PHE A 142 10.68 6.06 3.20
C PHE A 142 10.61 5.90 1.68
N GLY A 143 11.76 6.01 0.99
CA GLY A 143 11.86 5.85 -0.47
C GLY A 143 11.45 4.46 -0.93
N ILE A 144 11.93 3.41 -0.25
CA ILE A 144 11.52 2.03 -0.52
C ILE A 144 10.02 1.85 -0.21
N GLY A 145 9.50 2.45 0.86
CA GLY A 145 8.08 2.44 1.19
C GLY A 145 7.22 3.02 0.07
N ILE A 146 7.58 4.18 -0.48
CA ILE A 146 6.90 4.79 -1.63
C ILE A 146 7.00 3.90 -2.87
N TRP A 147 8.20 3.40 -3.17
CA TRP A 147 8.41 2.54 -4.33
C TRP A 147 7.60 1.24 -4.25
N ALA A 148 7.59 0.59 -3.09
CA ALA A 148 6.82 -0.62 -2.81
C ALA A 148 5.31 -0.38 -2.87
N ARG A 149 4.85 0.82 -2.46
CA ARG A 149 3.44 1.21 -2.55
C ARG A 149 2.90 1.22 -3.98
N ASN A 150 3.74 1.57 -4.96
CA ASN A 150 3.35 1.56 -6.37
C ASN A 150 3.16 0.13 -6.94
N LYS A 151 3.56 -0.91 -6.18
CA LYS A 151 3.36 -2.32 -6.54
C LYS A 151 2.13 -2.88 -5.83
N GLN A 152 1.13 -3.32 -6.60
CA GLN A 152 -0.18 -3.77 -6.08
C GLN A 152 -0.10 -4.95 -5.10
N ASN A 153 0.94 -5.79 -5.21
CA ASN A 153 1.13 -6.98 -4.37
C ASN A 153 1.86 -6.73 -3.04
N LEU A 154 2.36 -5.51 -2.78
CA LEU A 154 3.18 -5.20 -1.61
C LEU A 154 2.55 -4.14 -0.70
N LYS A 155 1.24 -3.90 -0.82
CA LYS A 155 0.54 -2.87 -0.02
C LYS A 155 0.76 -3.04 1.48
N LEU A 156 0.69 -4.25 2.00
CA LEU A 156 0.88 -4.53 3.43
C LEU A 156 2.30 -4.13 3.88
N THR A 157 3.32 -4.57 3.14
CA THR A 157 4.73 -4.27 3.41
C THR A 157 5.03 -2.77 3.29
N SER A 158 4.47 -2.10 2.28
CA SER A 158 4.65 -0.66 2.09
C SER A 158 4.05 0.15 3.25
N GLN A 159 2.91 -0.28 3.78
CA GLN A 159 2.27 0.36 4.93
C GLN A 159 3.13 0.19 6.19
N THR A 160 3.70 -0.99 6.42
CA THR A 160 4.59 -1.22 7.55
C THR A 160 5.86 -0.39 7.44
N LEU A 161 6.51 -0.36 6.27
CA LEU A 161 7.74 0.43 6.05
C LEU A 161 7.48 1.93 6.21
N GLU A 162 6.34 2.43 5.72
CA GLU A 162 5.93 3.82 5.87
C GLU A 162 5.61 4.17 7.34
N LEU A 163 5.00 3.24 8.09
CA LEU A 163 4.75 3.41 9.53
C LEU A 163 6.06 3.43 10.33
N VAL A 164 7.00 2.55 9.98
CA VAL A 164 8.34 2.53 10.58
C VAL A 164 9.08 3.83 10.28
N ALA A 165 9.04 4.31 9.03
CA ALA A 165 9.65 5.58 8.67
C ALA A 165 9.03 6.76 9.45
N LEU A 166 7.71 6.78 9.63
CA LEU A 166 7.01 7.76 10.47
C LEU A 166 7.43 7.69 11.93
N LEU A 167 7.61 6.48 12.48
CA LEU A 167 8.06 6.27 13.85
C LEU A 167 9.53 6.70 14.05
N LEU A 168 10.34 6.58 13.00
CA LEU A 168 11.71 7.08 13.02
C LEU A 168 11.78 8.61 13.04
N VAL A 169 10.74 9.35 12.60
CA VAL A 169 10.82 10.81 12.59
C VAL A 169 10.98 11.41 14.00
N PRO A 170 10.15 11.07 15.00
CA PRO A 170 10.39 11.49 16.39
C PRO A 170 11.76 11.07 16.93
N VAL A 171 12.21 9.86 16.59
CA VAL A 171 13.53 9.35 16.99
C VAL A 171 14.66 10.18 16.38
N ASN A 172 14.51 10.67 15.15
CA ASN A 172 15.49 11.55 14.52
C ASN A 172 15.58 12.90 15.23
N PHE A 173 14.45 13.51 15.62
CA PHE A 173 14.46 14.77 16.37
C PHE A 173 15.10 14.61 17.76
N TRP A 174 14.83 13.48 18.42
CA TRP A 174 15.51 13.14 19.67
C TRP A 174 17.02 12.96 19.46
N ALA A 175 17.42 12.24 18.41
CA ALA A 175 18.82 12.00 18.09
C ALA A 175 19.59 13.29 17.77
N MET A 176 18.95 14.27 17.12
CA MET A 176 19.56 15.58 16.88
C MET A 176 19.95 16.28 18.19
N ASP A 177 19.10 16.17 19.22
CA ASP A 177 19.36 16.74 20.54
C ASP A 177 20.41 15.92 21.31
N SER A 178 20.28 14.59 21.31
CA SER A 178 21.17 13.68 22.05
C SER A 178 22.60 13.63 21.53
N PHE A 179 22.81 13.74 20.21
CA PHE A 179 24.16 13.79 19.62
C PHE A 179 24.80 15.17 19.75
N GLY A 180 24.03 16.19 20.18
CA GLY A 180 24.58 17.52 20.44
C GLY A 180 25.02 18.27 19.18
N LEU A 181 24.33 18.06 18.04
CA LEU A 181 24.63 18.73 16.75
C LEU A 181 24.51 20.27 16.80
N TRP A 182 24.11 20.81 17.95
CA TRP A 182 23.99 22.23 18.20
C TRP A 182 25.32 22.92 18.52
N ARG A 183 26.35 22.14 18.90
CA ARG A 183 27.63 22.68 19.41
C ARG A 183 28.45 23.37 18.33
N TYR A 184 28.39 22.89 17.09
CA TYR A 184 29.20 23.41 15.99
C TYR A 184 28.33 23.99 14.88
N PHE A 185 28.70 25.18 14.37
CA PHE A 185 27.97 25.87 13.30
C PHE A 185 27.82 25.04 12.01
N TRP A 186 28.77 24.14 11.72
CA TRP A 186 28.69 23.29 10.52
C TRP A 186 27.60 22.21 10.63
N GLU A 187 27.34 21.74 11.85
CA GLU A 187 26.33 20.71 12.11
C GLU A 187 24.90 21.26 12.02
N TRP A 188 24.74 22.59 12.12
CA TRP A 188 23.47 23.28 11.90
C TRP A 188 22.93 23.07 10.49
N ILE A 189 23.82 22.97 9.50
CA ILE A 189 23.42 22.68 8.11
C ILE A 189 22.74 21.31 8.04
N VAL A 190 23.35 20.30 8.67
CA VAL A 190 22.81 18.94 8.71
C VAL A 190 21.46 18.93 9.42
N VAL A 191 21.35 19.63 10.54
CA VAL A 191 20.11 19.83 11.29
C VAL A 191 19.01 20.45 10.42
N ILE A 192 19.29 21.57 9.74
CA ILE A 192 18.30 22.27 8.92
C ILE A 192 17.85 21.39 7.76
N VAL A 193 18.79 20.77 7.04
CA VAL A 193 18.50 19.88 5.92
C VAL A 193 17.67 18.68 6.38
N ALA A 194 18.03 18.08 7.51
CA ALA A 194 17.32 16.93 8.04
C ALA A 194 15.93 17.28 8.56
N ALA A 195 15.77 18.38 9.29
CA ALA A 195 14.47 18.86 9.75
C ALA A 195 13.53 19.19 8.57
N PHE A 196 14.05 19.83 7.53
CA PHE A 196 13.29 20.12 6.31
C PHE A 196 12.89 18.82 5.59
N SER A 197 13.82 17.87 5.46
CA SER A 197 13.57 16.56 4.85
C SER A 197 12.51 15.77 5.61
N LEU A 198 12.62 15.66 6.94
CA LEU A 198 11.67 14.95 7.81
C LEU A 198 10.27 15.57 7.78
N THR A 199 10.21 16.91 7.78
CA THR A 199 8.94 17.64 7.61
C THR A 199 8.34 17.36 6.24
N GLY A 200 9.16 17.38 5.18
CA GLY A 200 8.75 17.02 3.83
C GLY A 200 8.21 15.60 3.72
N ILE A 201 8.88 14.62 4.35
CA ILE A 201 8.43 13.22 4.44
C ILE A 201 7.03 13.13 5.05
N ILE A 202 6.81 13.82 6.17
CA ILE A 202 5.52 13.84 6.88
C ILE A 202 4.42 14.49 6.03
N LEU A 203 4.71 15.60 5.35
CA LEU A 203 3.75 16.30 4.50
C LEU A 203 3.43 15.51 3.23
N PHE A 204 4.43 14.91 2.59
CA PHE A 204 4.26 14.09 1.39
C PHE A 204 3.43 12.84 1.69
N ASN A 205 3.72 12.15 2.79
CA ASN A 205 2.93 11.00 3.24
C ASN A 205 1.45 11.37 3.48
N GLN A 206 1.20 12.55 4.07
CA GLN A 206 -0.14 13.07 4.27
C GLN A 206 -0.87 13.41 2.97
N ALA A 207 -0.21 14.09 2.04
CA ALA A 207 -0.80 14.48 0.75
C ALA A 207 -1.30 13.28 -0.05
N ILE A 208 -0.68 12.11 0.13
CA ILE A 208 -1.05 10.88 -0.59
C ILE A 208 -2.01 10.00 0.25
N ARG A 209 -2.36 10.37 1.49
CA ARG A 209 -3.29 9.61 2.35
C ARG A 209 -4.70 10.21 2.45
N ASP A 210 -4.94 11.39 1.88
CA ASP A 210 -6.26 11.92 1.49
C ASP A 210 -7.41 11.80 2.53
N ASP A 211 -7.12 12.04 3.82
CA ASP A 211 -8.13 12.15 4.88
C ASP A 211 -7.96 13.48 5.64
N SER A 212 -8.47 14.55 5.02
CA SER A 212 -8.01 15.93 5.20
C SER A 212 -8.37 16.61 6.52
N SER A 213 -9.29 16.06 7.32
CA SER A 213 -9.86 16.80 8.47
C SER A 213 -9.37 16.36 9.85
N ARG A 214 -9.12 15.07 10.08
CA ARG A 214 -8.73 14.55 11.41
C ARG A 214 -7.25 14.21 11.52
N PHE A 215 -6.58 13.90 10.40
CA PHE A 215 -5.16 13.61 10.42
C PHE A 215 -4.30 14.87 10.54
N THR A 216 -4.70 16.00 9.95
CA THR A 216 -3.99 17.29 10.07
C THR A 216 -3.77 17.74 11.51
N SER A 217 -4.76 17.52 12.40
CA SER A 217 -4.61 17.82 13.83
C SER A 217 -3.59 16.89 14.52
N ARG A 218 -3.64 15.59 14.22
CA ARG A 218 -2.72 14.59 14.82
C ARG A 218 -1.28 14.71 14.33
N THR A 219 -1.09 15.03 13.06
CA THR A 219 0.24 15.18 12.46
C THR A 219 0.88 16.51 12.84
N SER A 220 0.08 17.58 12.93
CA SER A 220 0.49 18.84 13.54
C SER A 220 0.91 18.64 14.99
N LEU A 221 0.17 17.84 15.77
CA LEU A 221 0.56 17.48 17.14
C LEU A 221 1.86 16.67 17.20
N MET A 222 2.07 15.70 16.29
CA MET A 222 3.34 14.94 16.25
C MET A 222 4.54 15.81 15.86
N LEU A 223 4.39 16.69 14.87
CA LEU A 223 5.41 17.66 14.50
C LEU A 223 5.65 18.64 15.64
N CYS A 224 4.58 19.18 16.23
CA CYS A 224 4.66 20.07 17.38
C CYS A 224 5.42 19.39 18.52
N LEU A 225 5.07 18.16 18.91
CA LEU A 225 5.80 17.40 19.93
C LEU A 225 7.28 17.18 19.56
N GLY A 226 7.57 16.87 18.29
CA GLY A 226 8.95 16.67 17.82
C GLY A 226 9.80 17.94 17.91
N TYR A 227 9.25 19.08 17.45
CA TYR A 227 9.89 20.38 17.57
C TYR A 227 9.96 20.88 19.03
N LEU A 228 8.98 20.51 19.85
CA LEU A 228 8.88 20.89 21.25
C LEU A 228 9.84 20.11 22.14
N HIS A 229 10.17 18.87 21.77
CA HIS A 229 11.24 18.08 22.36
C HIS A 229 12.63 18.62 21.98
N TRP A 230 12.72 19.46 20.95
CA TRP A 230 13.99 19.96 20.47
C TRP A 230 14.56 21.04 21.38
N GLY A 231 15.84 20.94 21.78
CA GLY A 231 16.48 21.92 22.66
C GLY A 231 16.31 21.64 24.15
N TRP A 232 15.87 20.44 24.55
CA TRP A 232 15.72 20.03 25.95
C TRP A 232 17.05 19.97 26.70
N HIS A 233 18.18 19.88 25.99
CA HIS A 233 19.50 20.00 26.58
C HIS A 233 19.78 21.39 27.21
N PHE A 234 19.05 22.44 26.82
CA PHE A 234 19.23 23.78 27.39
C PHE A 234 18.40 23.95 28.66
N SER A 235 19.05 24.34 29.76
CA SER A 235 18.41 24.53 31.07
C SER A 235 17.23 25.52 30.96
N GLY A 236 16.01 25.04 31.23
CA GLY A 236 14.76 25.83 31.19
C GLY A 236 13.85 25.55 29.98
N MET A 237 14.38 25.00 28.88
CA MET A 237 13.58 24.65 27.70
C MET A 237 12.56 23.52 27.95
N PRO A 238 12.85 22.46 28.73
CA PRO A 238 11.87 21.41 29.02
C PRO A 238 10.60 21.93 29.71
N LEU A 239 10.74 22.96 30.55
CA LEU A 239 9.63 23.55 31.28
C LEU A 239 8.72 24.33 30.32
N LEU A 240 9.32 25.19 29.49
CA LEU A 240 8.64 25.93 28.43
C LEU A 240 7.93 24.99 27.44
N ALA A 241 8.61 23.90 27.08
CA ALA A 241 8.10 22.85 26.23
C ALA A 241 6.85 22.19 26.81
N VAL A 242 6.87 21.76 28.07
CA VAL A 242 5.71 21.15 28.73
C VAL A 242 4.50 22.11 28.76
N TYR A 243 4.71 23.38 29.10
CA TYR A 243 3.63 24.37 29.12
C TYR A 243 3.02 24.60 27.73
N LEU A 244 3.86 24.76 26.70
CA LEU A 244 3.40 24.89 25.31
C LEU A 244 2.67 23.64 24.81
N GLY A 245 3.13 22.45 25.21
CA GLY A 245 2.50 21.18 24.85
C GLY A 245 1.10 21.02 25.46
N VAL A 246 0.92 21.43 26.72
CA VAL A 246 -0.38 21.45 27.39
C VAL A 246 -1.34 22.43 26.70
N ILE A 247 -0.87 23.63 26.34
CA ILE A 247 -1.66 24.62 25.61
C ILE A 247 -2.04 24.10 24.21
N GLY A 248 -1.09 23.52 23.48
CA GLY A 248 -1.34 22.93 22.16
C GLY A 248 -2.38 21.81 22.23
N THR A 249 -2.26 20.92 23.22
CA THR A 249 -3.17 19.78 23.37
C THR A 249 -4.59 20.23 23.69
N THR A 250 -4.77 21.30 24.48
CA THR A 250 -6.11 21.84 24.79
C THR A 250 -6.77 22.55 23.60
N ILE A 251 -5.99 23.17 22.71
CA ILE A 251 -6.50 23.82 21.50
C ILE A 251 -6.86 22.80 20.42
N PHE A 252 -6.06 21.73 20.28
CA PHE A 252 -6.23 20.72 19.23
C PHE A 252 -7.12 19.54 19.62
N LEU A 253 -7.44 19.35 20.91
CA LEU A 253 -8.46 18.38 21.30
C LEU A 253 -9.78 18.81 20.63
N PRO A 254 -10.40 17.95 19.81
CA PRO A 254 -11.71 18.25 19.27
C PRO A 254 -12.63 18.43 20.47
N GLN A 255 -13.13 19.66 20.66
CA GLN A 255 -14.17 19.95 21.63
C GLN A 255 -15.29 18.94 21.36
N SER A 256 -15.38 17.91 22.18
CA SER A 256 -16.50 16.99 22.18
C SER A 256 -17.68 17.85 22.57
N ARG A 257 -18.37 18.37 21.55
CA ARG A 257 -19.57 19.16 21.71
C ARG A 257 -20.58 18.19 22.29
N SER A 258 -20.62 18.16 23.62
CA SER A 258 -21.64 17.51 24.42
C SER A 258 -22.96 18.14 24.00
N ARG A 259 -23.56 17.59 22.94
CA ARG A 259 -24.96 17.78 22.61
C ARG A 259 -25.70 16.81 23.51
N GLY A 260 -25.69 17.14 24.81
CA GLY A 260 -26.62 16.59 25.78
C GLY A 260 -28.02 16.84 25.23
N ARG A 261 -28.60 15.76 24.73
CA ARG A 261 -30.01 15.62 24.38
C ARG A 261 -30.78 15.87 25.68
N GLY A 262 -31.08 17.14 25.95
CA GLY A 262 -32.00 17.54 27.00
C GLY A 262 -33.29 16.75 26.85
N GLY A 263 -33.69 16.10 27.94
CA GLY A 263 -34.73 15.09 27.98
C GLY A 263 -36.02 15.56 27.35
N ASN A 264 -36.50 14.78 26.39
CA ASN A 264 -37.90 14.75 26.05
C ASN A 264 -38.37 13.32 26.38
N GLY A 265 -39.08 13.23 27.49
CA GLY A 265 -39.54 11.99 28.11
C GLY A 265 -40.37 12.32 29.34
N ALA A 266 -41.34 13.20 29.16
CA ALA A 266 -42.54 13.18 29.98
C ALA A 266 -43.40 11.99 29.53
N ASP A 267 -44.14 11.45 30.49
CA ASP A 267 -45.28 10.54 30.36
C ASP A 267 -44.94 9.06 30.16
N VAL A 268 -44.98 8.30 31.25
CA VAL A 268 -46.01 7.29 31.55
C VAL A 268 -45.52 6.48 32.76
N GLU A 269 -46.04 6.78 33.95
CA GLU A 269 -46.45 5.81 34.98
C GLU A 269 -47.01 6.58 36.20
N GLU A 270 -48.24 6.20 36.57
CA GLU A 270 -48.94 6.34 37.87
C GLU A 270 -50.36 6.90 37.71
N GLY A 271 -51.37 6.02 37.88
CA GLY A 271 -52.79 6.34 37.97
C GLY A 271 -53.70 5.41 37.19
#